data_AF-A0A3S0V2W7-F1
#
_entry.id   AF-A0A3S0V2W7-F1
#
_cell.length_a   1.000
_cell.length_b   1.000
_cell.length_c   1.000
_cell.angle_alpha   90.00
_cell.angle_beta   90.00
_cell.angle_gamma   90.00
#
_symmetry.space_group_name_H-M   'P 1'
#
loop_
_entity.id
_entity.type
_entity.pdbx_description
1 polymer ?
#
loop_
_entity_poly.entity_id
_entity_poly.type
_entity_poly.pdbx_seq_one_letter_code
_entity_poly.pdbx_strand_id
1 'polypeptide(L)'
;MTLPEKNMQEYRRFEKTLVSELYDIEAVNRGVLACKLLQFSNGSMYDEDGRDVWIHDEKLEALENIIEEANGAPVLVAYSFKFDLSCIRKVFKKAVVFGETDVRRTKERWNKGKIDLMLAHPNSIGHGQNV
;
A
#
# COMPACT_ATOMS: atom_id res chain seq x y z
N MET A 1 -4.71 1.45 14.53
CA MET A 1 -3.94 2.54 13.92
C MET A 1 -4.89 3.69 13.62
N THR A 2 -4.49 4.91 13.96
CA THR A 2 -5.28 6.14 13.77
C THR A 2 -4.36 7.16 13.13
N LEU A 3 -4.83 7.93 12.16
CA LEU A 3 -4.00 8.99 11.57
C LEU A 3 -3.70 10.08 12.61
N PRO A 4 -2.53 10.73 12.55
CA PRO A 4 -2.24 11.92 13.34
C PRO A 4 -3.31 12.99 13.14
N GLU A 5 -3.56 13.77 14.18
CA GLU A 5 -4.66 14.75 14.21
C GLU A 5 -4.65 15.69 13.00
N LYS A 6 -3.47 16.19 12.60
CA LYS A 6 -3.30 17.04 11.42
C LYS A 6 -3.79 16.35 10.13
N ASN A 7 -3.43 15.09 9.94
CA ASN A 7 -3.77 14.32 8.74
C ASN A 7 -5.25 13.95 8.74
N MET A 8 -5.81 13.63 9.92
CA MET A 8 -7.23 13.37 10.06
C MET A 8 -8.07 14.63 9.79
N GLN A 9 -7.62 15.81 10.25
CA GLN A 9 -8.28 17.08 9.93
C GLN A 9 -8.32 17.34 8.43
N GLU A 10 -7.18 17.16 7.73
CA GLU A 10 -7.14 17.33 6.27
C GLU A 10 -7.99 16.28 5.55
N TYR A 11 -7.93 15.01 5.97
CA TYR A 11 -8.78 13.96 5.44
C TYR A 11 -10.27 14.34 5.52
N ARG A 12 -10.72 14.84 6.67
CA ARG A 12 -12.12 15.26 6.88
C ARG A 12 -12.48 16.51 6.09
N ARG A 13 -11.54 17.43 5.90
CA ARG A 13 -11.72 18.59 5.03
C ARG A 13 -11.90 18.16 3.59
N PHE A 14 -11.03 17.29 3.10
CA PHE A 14 -11.05 16.77 1.74
C PHE A 14 -12.33 15.96 1.47
N GLU A 15 -12.74 15.11 2.41
CA GLU A 15 -14.01 14.37 2.37
C GLU A 15 -15.23 15.30 2.18
N LYS A 16 -15.24 16.46 2.85
CA LYS A 16 -16.35 17.42 2.78
C LYS A 16 -16.32 18.27 1.53
N THR A 17 -15.14 18.76 1.15
CA THR A 17 -14.97 19.83 0.17
C THR A 17 -14.58 19.35 -1.22
N LEU A 18 -14.18 18.08 -1.38
CA LEU A 18 -13.55 17.54 -2.59
C LEU A 18 -12.19 18.15 -2.93
N VAL A 19 -11.63 18.99 -2.05
CA VAL A 19 -10.33 19.64 -2.25
C VAL A 19 -9.45 19.44 -1.03
N SER A 20 -8.24 18.95 -1.28
CA SER A 20 -7.15 18.83 -0.32
C SER A 20 -6.18 19.99 -0.54
N GLU A 21 -6.33 21.07 0.24
CA GLU A 21 -5.50 22.27 0.10
C GLU A 21 -4.03 22.01 0.48
N LEU A 22 -3.79 21.11 1.43
CA LEU A 22 -2.43 20.85 1.91
C LEU A 22 -1.56 20.16 0.84
N TYR A 23 -2.20 19.41 -0.06
CA TYR A 23 -1.54 18.57 -1.07
C TYR A 23 -1.86 19.01 -2.50
N ASP A 24 -2.62 20.10 -2.68
CA ASP A 24 -3.06 20.63 -3.97
C ASP A 24 -3.71 19.55 -4.86
N ILE A 25 -4.67 18.82 -4.28
CA ILE A 25 -5.37 17.72 -4.96
C ILE A 25 -6.87 17.92 -4.91
N GLU A 26 -7.51 17.77 -6.07
CA GLU A 26 -8.95 17.84 -6.21
C GLU A 26 -9.56 16.49 -6.63
N ALA A 27 -10.81 16.27 -6.20
CA ALA A 27 -11.63 15.16 -6.63
C ALA A 27 -12.84 15.69 -7.42
N VAL A 28 -12.85 15.46 -8.73
CA VAL A 28 -13.89 15.98 -9.63
C VAL A 28 -15.32 15.50 -9.32
N ASN A 29 -15.47 14.42 -8.54
CA ASN A 29 -16.75 13.94 -8.03
C ASN A 29 -16.58 13.02 -6.80
N ARG A 30 -17.69 12.60 -6.20
CA ARG A 30 -17.74 11.71 -5.02
C ARG A 30 -17.12 10.33 -5.26
N GLY A 31 -17.21 9.78 -6.48
CA GLY A 31 -16.58 8.50 -6.82
C GLY A 31 -15.05 8.60 -6.84
N VAL A 32 -14.52 9.67 -7.45
CA VAL A 32 -13.09 9.98 -7.44
C VAL A 32 -12.61 10.27 -6.02
N LEU A 33 -13.40 11.00 -5.23
CA LEU A 33 -13.08 11.29 -3.82
C LEU A 33 -12.89 10.00 -3.02
N ALA A 34 -13.80 9.02 -3.14
CA ALA A 34 -13.66 7.76 -2.42
C ALA A 34 -12.31 7.08 -2.71
N CYS A 35 -11.89 7.04 -3.98
CA CYS A 35 -10.58 6.53 -4.36
C CYS A 35 -9.42 7.37 -3.80
N LYS A 36 -9.52 8.71 -3.82
CA LYS A 36 -8.48 9.60 -3.28
C LYS A 36 -8.35 9.47 -1.76
N LEU A 37 -9.45 9.29 -1.02
CA LEU A 37 -9.41 9.04 0.42
C LEU A 37 -8.81 7.68 0.78
N LEU A 38 -9.01 6.64 -0.05
CA LEU A 38 -8.32 5.37 0.10
C LEU A 38 -6.80 5.52 -0.11
N GLN A 39 -6.42 6.29 -1.13
CA GLN A 39 -5.02 6.63 -1.39
C GLN A 39 -4.42 7.40 -0.20
N PHE A 40 -5.10 8.47 0.25
CA PHE A 40 -4.71 9.25 1.44
C PHE A 40 -4.46 8.32 2.62
N SER A 41 -5.41 7.44 2.93
CA SER A 41 -5.31 6.50 4.05
C SER A 41 -4.14 5.52 3.91
N ASN A 42 -3.71 5.22 2.68
CA ASN A 42 -2.53 4.40 2.39
C ASN A 42 -1.20 5.17 2.49
N GLY A 43 -1.21 6.49 2.64
CA GLY A 43 -0.02 7.30 2.89
C GLY A 43 0.46 8.14 1.71
N SER A 44 -0.14 7.99 0.53
CA SER A 44 0.16 8.83 -0.64
C SER A 44 -1.06 8.97 -1.54
N MET A 45 -1.14 10.04 -2.33
CA MET A 45 -2.16 10.23 -3.37
C MET A 45 -1.52 10.47 -4.73
N TYR A 46 -2.20 10.13 -5.82
CA TYR A 46 -1.79 10.61 -7.13
C TYR A 46 -2.22 12.06 -7.32
N ASP A 47 -1.38 12.92 -7.91
CA ASP A 47 -1.79 14.23 -8.42
C ASP A 47 -2.54 14.10 -9.77
N GLU A 48 -2.80 15.23 -10.43
CA GLU A 48 -3.46 15.26 -11.75
C GLU A 48 -2.58 14.70 -12.88
N ASP A 49 -1.25 14.80 -12.73
CA ASP A 49 -0.26 14.24 -13.66
C ASP A 49 -0.03 12.73 -13.42
N GLY A 50 -0.66 12.16 -12.39
CA GLY A 50 -0.49 10.77 -11.99
C GLY A 50 0.81 10.49 -11.21
N ARG A 51 1.49 11.52 -10.71
CA ARG A 51 2.66 11.40 -9.83
C ARG A 51 2.21 11.14 -8.40
N ASP A 52 2.97 10.35 -7.66
CA ASP A 52 2.71 10.12 -6.25
C ASP A 52 3.14 11.31 -5.38
N VAL A 53 2.19 11.80 -4.58
CA VAL A 53 2.37 12.81 -3.53
C VAL A 53 2.33 12.11 -2.19
N TRP A 54 3.43 12.14 -1.46
CA TRP A 54 3.54 11.57 -0.12
C TRP A 54 2.77 12.40 0.91
N ILE A 55 2.13 11.71 1.86
CA ILE A 55 1.27 12.30 2.89
C ILE A 55 1.76 11.89 4.29
N HIS A 56 1.94 10.59 4.52
CA HIS A 56 2.42 10.03 5.79
C HIS A 56 2.81 8.55 5.65
N ASP A 57 3.47 8.00 6.67
CA ASP A 57 3.94 6.60 6.68
C ASP A 57 3.20 5.69 7.67
N GLU A 58 2.12 6.14 8.32
CA GLU A 58 1.38 5.38 9.37
C GLU A 58 1.14 3.89 9.06
N LYS A 59 0.65 3.57 7.86
CA LYS A 59 0.41 2.18 7.44
C LYS A 59 1.71 1.40 7.23
N LEU A 60 2.75 2.07 6.76
CA LEU A 60 4.06 1.48 6.55
C LEU A 60 4.73 1.18 7.89
N GLU A 61 4.68 2.11 8.85
CA GLU A 61 5.15 1.91 10.22
C GLU A 61 4.38 0.78 10.93
N ALA A 62 3.05 0.72 10.75
CA ALA A 62 2.26 -0.41 11.26
C ALA A 62 2.66 -1.74 10.63
N LEU A 63 2.99 -1.75 9.34
CA LEU A 63 3.49 -2.94 8.65
C LEU A 63 4.86 -3.36 9.19
N GLU A 64 5.78 -2.42 9.45
CA GLU A 64 7.08 -2.69 10.09
C GLU A 64 6.91 -3.44 11.40
N ASN A 65 6.05 -2.95 12.29
CA ASN A 65 5.75 -3.63 13.56
C ASN A 65 5.22 -5.06 13.35
N ILE A 66 4.30 -5.26 12.39
CA ILE A 66 3.75 -6.60 12.09
C ILE A 66 4.86 -7.55 11.60
N ILE A 67 5.77 -7.08 10.75
CA ILE A 67 6.88 -7.88 10.23
C ILE A 67 7.88 -8.22 11.35
N GLU A 68 8.13 -7.29 12.27
CA GLU A 68 8.97 -7.54 13.46
C GLU A 68 8.33 -8.58 14.38
N GLU A 69 7.04 -8.44 14.68
CA GLU A 69 6.26 -9.38 15.50
C GLU A 69 6.16 -10.78 14.88
N ALA A 70 6.14 -10.88 13.55
CA ALA A 70 6.13 -12.15 12.84
C ALA A 70 7.38 -13.00 13.10
N ASN A 71 8.49 -12.40 13.56
CA ASN A 71 9.71 -13.09 14.01
C ASN A 71 10.19 -14.19 13.04
N GLY A 72 10.26 -13.86 11.75
CA GLY A 72 10.70 -14.77 10.68
C GLY A 72 9.62 -15.70 10.13
N ALA A 73 8.37 -15.64 10.61
CA ALA A 73 7.25 -16.27 9.93
C ALA A 73 6.96 -15.56 8.59
N PRO A 74 6.70 -16.30 7.49
CA PRO A 74 6.36 -15.70 6.20
C PRO A 74 5.09 -14.84 6.27
N VAL A 75 5.16 -13.60 5.76
CA VAL A 75 4.04 -12.65 5.69
C VAL A 75 3.70 -12.31 4.25
N LEU A 76 2.41 -12.44 3.90
CA LEU A 76 1.86 -12.03 2.61
C LEU A 76 1.16 -10.68 2.77
N VAL A 77 1.60 -9.69 2.00
CA VAL A 77 1.01 -8.34 1.99
C VAL A 77 0.35 -8.08 0.64
N ALA A 78 -0.96 -7.87 0.67
CA ALA A 78 -1.69 -7.39 -0.51
C ALA A 78 -1.56 -5.86 -0.62
N TYR A 79 -1.28 -5.37 -1.82
CA TYR A 79 -1.19 -3.92 -2.10
C TYR A 79 -2.11 -3.52 -3.26
N SER A 80 -2.54 -2.25 -3.29
CA SER A 80 -3.53 -1.77 -4.28
C SER A 80 -2.99 -0.67 -5.19
N PHE A 81 -2.03 0.13 -4.74
CA PHE A 81 -1.47 1.24 -5.51
C PHE A 81 0.01 1.01 -5.84
N LYS A 82 0.49 1.60 -6.94
CA LYS A 82 1.92 1.53 -7.33
C LYS A 82 2.81 2.21 -6.29
N PHE A 83 2.36 3.30 -5.67
CA PHE A 83 3.10 3.93 -4.60
C PHE A 83 3.21 3.03 -3.37
N ASP A 84 2.18 2.22 -3.04
CA ASP A 84 2.26 1.24 -1.93
C ASP A 84 3.45 0.31 -2.15
N LEU A 85 3.53 -0.28 -3.35
CA LEU A 85 4.62 -1.17 -3.73
C LEU A 85 5.99 -0.48 -3.64
N SER A 86 6.07 0.76 -4.13
CA SER A 86 7.30 1.57 -4.08
C SER A 86 7.75 1.83 -2.64
N CYS A 87 6.84 2.29 -1.78
CA CYS A 87 7.12 2.59 -0.37
C CYS A 87 7.52 1.33 0.41
N ILE A 88 6.78 0.23 0.26
CA ILE A 88 7.10 -1.04 0.90
C ILE A 88 8.47 -1.55 0.45
N ARG A 89 8.80 -1.51 -0.86
CA ARG A 89 10.13 -1.91 -1.36
C ARG A 89 11.25 -0.96 -0.93
N LYS A 90 10.93 0.30 -0.60
CA LYS A 90 11.93 1.24 -0.07
C LYS A 90 12.40 0.81 1.33
N VAL A 91 11.50 0.29 2.17
CA VAL A 91 11.81 -0.21 3.51
C VAL A 91 12.28 -1.66 3.47
N PHE A 92 11.48 -2.55 2.90
CA PHE A 92 11.73 -3.99 2.89
C PHE A 92 12.45 -4.42 1.61
N LYS A 93 13.76 -4.17 1.54
CA LYS A 93 14.60 -4.48 0.37
C LYS A 93 14.58 -5.94 -0.09
N LYS A 94 14.27 -6.87 0.81
CA LYS A 94 14.20 -8.32 0.55
C LYS A 94 12.81 -8.80 0.15
N ALA A 95 11.80 -7.94 0.16
CA ALA A 95 10.44 -8.30 -0.22
C ALA A 95 10.39 -8.81 -1.66
N VAL A 96 9.64 -9.88 -1.89
CA VAL A 96 9.48 -10.48 -3.23
C VAL A 96 8.09 -10.15 -3.76
N VAL A 97 8.01 -9.61 -4.98
CA VAL A 97 6.73 -9.33 -5.62
C VAL A 97 6.25 -10.56 -6.39
N PHE A 98 5.05 -11.03 -6.06
CA PHE A 98 4.43 -12.15 -6.74
C PHE A 98 4.09 -11.78 -8.19
N GLY A 99 4.56 -12.59 -9.14
CA GLY A 99 4.35 -12.38 -10.57
C GLY A 99 5.38 -11.47 -11.26
N GLU A 100 6.33 -10.86 -10.53
CA GLU A 100 7.44 -10.09 -11.14
C GLU A 100 8.53 -11.01 -11.72
N THR A 101 8.65 -12.24 -11.19
CA THR A 101 9.59 -13.27 -11.65
C THR A 101 8.86 -14.59 -11.90
N ASP A 102 9.61 -15.67 -12.16
CA ASP A 102 9.04 -17.01 -12.34
C ASP A 102 8.11 -17.38 -11.17
N VAL A 103 6.81 -17.48 -11.47
CA VAL A 103 5.75 -17.73 -10.49
C VAL A 103 5.93 -19.09 -9.82
N ARG A 104 6.30 -20.12 -10.58
CA ARG A 104 6.50 -21.48 -10.03
C ARG A 104 7.64 -21.48 -9.03
N ARG A 105 8.78 -20.89 -9.40
CA ARG A 105 9.95 -20.76 -8.54
C ARG A 105 9.65 -19.92 -7.29
N THR A 106 8.88 -18.84 -7.44
CA THR A 106 8.48 -17.99 -6.32
C THR A 106 7.64 -18.78 -5.32
N LYS A 107 6.63 -19.54 -5.78
CA LYS A 107 5.83 -20.42 -4.94
C LYS A 107 6.64 -21.50 -4.24
N GLU A 108 7.53 -22.17 -4.96
CA GLU A 108 8.40 -23.19 -4.37
C GLU A 108 9.27 -22.62 -3.24
N ARG A 109 9.78 -21.40 -3.40
CA ARG A 109 10.57 -20.72 -2.37
C ARG A 109 9.69 -20.30 -1.19
N TRP A 110 8.51 -19.75 -1.45
CA TRP A 110 7.53 -19.35 -0.43
C TRP A 110 7.12 -20.55 0.43
N ASN A 111 6.70 -21.67 -0.17
CA ASN A 111 6.30 -22.89 0.52
C ASN A 111 7.42 -23.54 1.33
N LYS A 112 8.69 -23.24 1.01
CA LYS A 112 9.88 -23.69 1.75
C LYS A 112 10.34 -22.70 2.82
N GLY A 113 9.58 -21.62 3.08
CA GLY A 113 9.94 -20.58 4.04
C GLY A 113 11.18 -19.77 3.65
N LYS A 114 11.49 -19.66 2.34
CA LYS A 114 12.67 -18.92 1.83
C LYS A 114 12.34 -17.49 1.38
N ILE A 115 11.12 -17.04 1.65
CA ILE A 115 10.63 -15.70 1.37
C ILE A 115 9.87 -15.28 2.62
N ASP A 116 10.47 -14.35 3.37
CA ASP A 116 9.89 -13.89 4.64
C ASP A 116 8.76 -12.87 4.41
N LEU A 117 8.84 -12.12 3.30
CA LEU A 117 7.85 -11.13 2.93
C LEU A 117 7.55 -11.21 1.43
N MET A 118 6.29 -11.50 1.11
CA MET A 118 5.79 -11.51 -0.27
C MET A 118 4.74 -10.42 -0.46
N LEU A 119 4.88 -9.66 -1.54
CA LEU A 119 3.95 -8.60 -1.93
C LEU A 119 3.12 -9.07 -3.12
N ALA A 120 1.81 -8.88 -3.09
CA ALA A 120 0.96 -9.28 -4.19
C ALA A 120 -0.12 -8.27 -4.50
N HIS A 121 -0.26 -7.93 -5.77
CA HIS A 121 -1.44 -7.22 -6.24
C HIS A 121 -2.60 -8.23 -6.35
N PRO A 122 -3.84 -7.92 -5.92
CA PRO A 122 -4.98 -8.83 -6.00
C PRO A 122 -5.19 -9.44 -7.39
N ASN A 123 -5.03 -8.63 -8.45
CA ASN A 123 -5.13 -9.11 -9.84
C ASN A 123 -4.07 -10.16 -10.23
N SER A 124 -2.94 -10.23 -9.51
CA SER A 124 -1.87 -11.19 -9.75
C SER A 124 -2.13 -12.55 -9.10
N ILE A 125 -3.06 -12.65 -8.13
CA ILE A 125 -3.42 -13.90 -7.42
C ILE A 125 -4.76 -14.48 -7.95
N GLY A 126 -5.17 -14.11 -9.17
CA GLY A 126 -6.41 -14.59 -9.79
C GLY A 126 -6.49 -16.13 -9.94
N HIS A 127 -7.66 -16.68 -9.58
CA HIS A 127 -8.11 -18.08 -9.70
C HIS A 127 -7.38 -19.13 -8.85
N GLY A 128 -7.85 -19.30 -7.60
CA GLY A 128 -7.67 -20.55 -6.84
C GLY A 128 -6.22 -20.90 -6.49
N GLN A 129 -5.32 -19.92 -6.42
CA GLN A 129 -3.93 -20.17 -6.09
C GLN A 129 -3.79 -20.30 -4.58
N ASN A 130 -3.54 -21.52 -4.09
CA ASN A 130 -3.03 -21.73 -2.74
C ASN A 130 -1.65 -21.07 -2.66
N VAL A 131 -1.58 -20.00 -1.89
CA VAL A 131 -0.36 -19.32 -1.47
C VAL A 131 -0.27 -19.41 0.03
#